data_AF-A0A958LZP4-F1
#
_entry.id   AF-A0A958LZP4-F1
#
_cell.length_a   1.000
_cell.length_b   1.000
_cell.length_c   1.000
_cell.angle_alpha   90.00
_cell.angle_beta   90.00
_cell.angle_gamma   90.00
#
_symmetry.space_group_name_H-M   'P 1'
#
loop_
_entity.id
_entity.type
_entity.pdbx_description
1 polymer ?
#
loop_
_entity_poly.entity_id
_entity_poly.type
_entity_poly.pdbx_seq_one_letter_code
_entity_poly.pdbx_strand_id
1 'polypeptide(L)'
;MDGDANYNMIDWVYLASSQYDLRMTMLDCTMVSGSPVWSPVISTWGVCHVQQISPYTNLPVCYTTEACKYAQTAYLIGVVFCQIANGYACKTRKTSVMSQGTSNIFFHFALTTEILLILLLAYFEPLSTSFGFRDTIFMHFGMPTIPFTIIILIVDETRKYYVRSLPSDENGKPHWFTRAALW
;
A
#
# COMPACT_ATOMS: atom_id res chain seq x y z
N MET A 1 10.67 -33.52 -27.19
CA MET A 1 9.79 -32.43 -27.66
C MET A 1 8.48 -32.67 -26.94
N ASP A 2 8.48 -32.36 -25.64
CA ASP A 2 7.37 -32.73 -24.75
C ASP A 2 6.28 -31.68 -24.92
N GLY A 3 5.13 -32.15 -25.40
CA GLY A 3 4.02 -31.33 -25.81
C GLY A 3 3.54 -30.42 -24.70
N ASP A 4 3.30 -29.17 -25.09
CA ASP A 4 2.64 -28.13 -24.32
C ASP A 4 1.40 -28.71 -23.62
N ALA A 5 1.58 -29.06 -22.35
CA ALA A 5 0.46 -29.36 -21.46
C ALA A 5 -0.43 -28.11 -21.46
N ASN A 6 -1.76 -28.31 -21.44
CA ASN A 6 -2.77 -27.24 -21.46
C ASN A 6 -2.72 -26.35 -20.19
N TYR A 7 -1.64 -25.59 -19.97
CA TYR A 7 -1.55 -24.61 -18.89
C TYR A 7 -1.93 -23.23 -19.44
N ASN A 8 -3.08 -22.72 -18.99
CA ASN A 8 -3.40 -21.30 -19.16
C ASN A 8 -2.82 -20.55 -17.97
N MET A 9 -1.94 -19.57 -18.23
CA MET A 9 -1.43 -18.72 -17.16
C MET A 9 -2.58 -17.92 -16.52
N ILE A 10 -2.54 -17.80 -15.20
CA ILE A 10 -3.49 -17.00 -14.44
C ILE A 10 -3.30 -15.54 -14.82
N ASP A 11 -4.41 -14.88 -15.13
CA ASP A 11 -4.42 -13.45 -15.36
C ASP A 11 -4.47 -12.71 -14.02
N TRP A 12 -3.35 -12.08 -13.67
CA TRP A 12 -3.19 -11.24 -12.48
C TRP A 12 -3.59 -9.79 -12.71
N VAL A 13 -3.78 -9.39 -13.98
CA VAL A 13 -4.01 -8.01 -14.38
C VAL A 13 -5.50 -7.75 -14.57
N TYR A 14 -6.20 -8.58 -15.34
CA TYR A 14 -7.63 -8.43 -15.57
C TYR A 14 -8.48 -9.42 -14.74
N LEU A 15 -9.79 -9.35 -14.94
CA LEU A 15 -10.77 -10.16 -14.20
C LEU A 15 -11.10 -11.50 -14.86
N ALA A 16 -10.38 -11.88 -15.93
CA ALA A 16 -10.68 -13.11 -16.67
C ALA A 16 -10.54 -14.37 -15.79
N SER A 17 -9.60 -14.38 -14.85
CA SER A 17 -9.34 -15.52 -13.96
C SER A 17 -9.97 -15.39 -12.56
N SER A 18 -10.79 -14.37 -12.29
CA SER A 18 -11.31 -14.12 -10.93
C SER A 18 -12.30 -15.18 -10.45
N GLN A 19 -12.89 -15.96 -11.36
CA GLN A 19 -13.85 -17.03 -11.05
C GLN A 19 -13.17 -18.33 -10.56
N TYR A 20 -11.87 -18.48 -10.78
CA TYR A 20 -11.14 -19.67 -10.38
C TYR A 20 -10.55 -19.49 -8.97
N ASP A 21 -10.72 -20.52 -8.13
CA ASP A 21 -10.10 -20.57 -6.80
C ASP A 21 -8.60 -20.87 -6.94
N LEU A 22 -7.77 -19.97 -6.40
CA LEU A 22 -6.32 -20.08 -6.46
C LEU A 22 -5.78 -21.35 -5.78
N ARG A 23 -6.54 -21.95 -4.85
CA ARG A 23 -6.17 -23.21 -4.20
C ARG A 23 -6.15 -24.40 -5.16
N MET A 24 -6.82 -24.28 -6.30
CA MET A 24 -6.91 -25.32 -7.33
C MET A 24 -5.96 -25.07 -8.52
N THR A 25 -5.02 -24.13 -8.39
CA THR A 25 -4.14 -23.71 -9.50
C THR A 25 -2.98 -24.66 -9.76
N MET A 26 -2.52 -25.38 -8.75
CA MET A 26 -1.46 -26.37 -8.86
C MET A 26 -1.95 -27.69 -8.29
N LEU A 27 -2.40 -28.57 -9.19
CA LEU A 27 -2.86 -29.91 -8.86
C LEU A 27 -1.84 -30.92 -9.40
N ASP A 28 -1.44 -31.86 -8.56
CA ASP A 28 -0.73 -33.05 -8.98
C ASP A 28 -1.74 -34.20 -9.15
N CYS A 29 -1.53 -35.00 -10.19
CA CYS A 29 -2.39 -36.13 -10.50
C CYS A 29 -1.64 -37.41 -10.16
N THR A 30 -2.07 -38.07 -9.08
CA THR A 30 -1.51 -39.36 -8.70
C THR A 30 -2.53 -40.46 -9.01
N MET A 31 -2.06 -41.55 -9.61
CA MET A 31 -2.91 -42.70 -9.92
C MET A 31 -3.01 -43.59 -8.67
N VAL A 32 -4.16 -43.57 -7.99
CA VAL A 32 -4.43 -44.43 -6.83
C VAL A 32 -5.42 -45.50 -7.27
N SER A 33 -4.98 -46.77 -7.28
CA SER A 33 -5.82 -47.92 -7.65
C SER A 33 -6.51 -47.80 -9.03
N GLY A 34 -5.80 -47.25 -10.02
CA GLY A 34 -6.31 -47.09 -11.39
C GLY A 34 -7.26 -45.90 -11.61
N SER A 35 -7.57 -45.12 -10.58
CA SER A 35 -8.32 -43.87 -10.69
C SER A 35 -7.40 -42.65 -10.56
N PRO A 36 -7.55 -41.61 -11.39
CA PRO A 36 -6.78 -40.37 -11.25
C PRO A 36 -7.30 -39.58 -10.03
N VAL A 37 -6.44 -39.35 -9.04
CA VAL A 37 -6.73 -38.52 -7.87
C VAL A 37 -5.94 -37.23 -7.99
N TRP A 38 -6.65 -36.11 -8.01
CA TRP A 38 -6.07 -34.77 -8.06
C TRP A 38 -5.90 -34.22 -6.65
N SER A 39 -4.67 -33.92 -6.26
CA SER A 39 -4.35 -33.32 -4.96
C SER A 39 -3.64 -31.98 -5.15
N PRO A 40 -3.94 -30.96 -4.35
CA PRO A 40 -3.24 -29.68 -4.43
C PRO A 40 -1.78 -29.85 -4.02
N VAL A 41 -0.86 -29.38 -4.86
CA VAL A 41 0.59 -29.36 -4.56
C VAL A 41 0.88 -28.43 -3.38
N ILE A 42 0.15 -27.31 -3.32
CA ILE A 42 0.27 -26.32 -2.25
C ILE A 42 -0.99 -26.44 -1.37
N SER A 43 -0.84 -27.08 -0.21
CA SER A 43 -1.92 -27.28 0.75
C SER A 43 -1.89 -26.30 1.92
N THR A 44 -0.78 -25.59 2.14
CA THR A 44 -0.60 -24.63 3.22
C THR A 44 -1.19 -23.26 2.87
N TRP A 45 -2.51 -23.16 2.84
CA TRP A 45 -3.21 -21.89 2.74
C TRP A 45 -3.60 -21.39 4.13
N GLY A 46 -3.35 -20.10 4.41
CA GLY A 46 -3.79 -19.48 5.66
C GLY A 46 -5.30 -19.28 5.69
N VAL A 47 -5.91 -19.34 6.88
CA VAL A 47 -7.36 -19.15 7.03
C VAL A 47 -7.76 -17.73 6.61
N CYS A 48 -8.82 -17.63 5.81
CA CYS A 48 -9.43 -16.35 5.45
C CYS A 48 -10.18 -15.77 6.67
N HIS A 49 -9.60 -14.76 7.32
CA HIS A 49 -10.23 -14.06 8.45
C HIS A 49 -11.17 -12.92 8.01
N VAL A 50 -10.99 -12.39 6.80
CA VAL A 50 -11.77 -11.27 6.28
C VAL A 50 -12.74 -11.78 5.21
N GLN A 51 -14.00 -11.96 5.58
CA GLN A 51 -15.06 -12.38 4.66
C GLN A 51 -15.66 -11.16 3.95
N GLN A 52 -14.96 -10.67 2.93
CA GLN A 52 -15.43 -9.62 2.03
C GLN A 52 -15.83 -10.21 0.67
N ILE A 53 -16.94 -9.72 0.13
CA ILE A 53 -17.43 -10.04 -1.21
C ILE A 53 -17.12 -8.84 -2.10
N SER A 54 -16.55 -9.07 -3.29
CA SER A 54 -16.26 -7.97 -4.20
C SER A 54 -17.55 -7.48 -4.88
N PRO A 55 -17.76 -6.16 -5.00
CA PRO A 55 -18.94 -5.61 -5.69
C PRO A 55 -18.88 -5.81 -7.21
N TYR A 56 -17.70 -6.15 -7.76
CA TYR A 56 -17.49 -6.30 -9.20
C TYR A 56 -17.78 -7.73 -9.69
N THR A 57 -17.25 -8.75 -9.01
CA THR A 57 -17.40 -10.14 -9.45
C THR A 57 -18.45 -10.90 -8.64
N ASN A 58 -18.93 -10.34 -7.53
CA ASN A 58 -19.84 -10.99 -6.57
C ASN A 58 -19.27 -12.30 -6.00
N LEU A 59 -17.94 -12.39 -5.91
CA LEU A 59 -17.22 -13.54 -5.36
C LEU A 59 -16.49 -13.14 -4.07
N PRO A 60 -16.17 -14.11 -3.20
CA PRO A 60 -15.30 -13.86 -2.05
C PRO A 60 -13.91 -13.41 -2.52
N VAL A 61 -13.35 -12.40 -1.85
CA VAL A 61 -12.02 -11.86 -2.20
C VAL A 61 -10.89 -12.84 -1.84
N CYS A 62 -11.08 -13.68 -0.82
CA CYS A 62 -10.08 -14.66 -0.42
C CYS A 62 -9.85 -15.72 -1.50
N TYR A 63 -8.58 -16.07 -1.71
CA TYR A 63 -8.13 -17.06 -2.69
C TYR A 63 -8.53 -16.76 -4.14
N THR A 64 -8.82 -15.50 -4.48
CA THR A 64 -9.04 -15.07 -5.87
C THR A 64 -7.95 -14.09 -6.30
N THR A 65 -7.80 -13.89 -7.62
CA THR A 65 -6.85 -12.91 -8.17
C THR A 65 -7.21 -11.47 -7.78
N GLU A 66 -8.46 -11.21 -7.39
CA GLU A 66 -8.91 -9.90 -6.94
C GLU A 66 -8.25 -9.44 -5.64
N ALA A 67 -7.81 -10.36 -4.77
CA ALA A 67 -7.08 -10.02 -3.54
C ALA A 67 -5.85 -9.13 -3.82
N CYS A 68 -5.18 -9.34 -4.97
CA CYS A 68 -4.04 -8.53 -5.39
C CYS A 68 -4.45 -7.07 -5.67
N LYS A 69 -5.62 -6.84 -6.30
CA LYS A 69 -6.14 -5.50 -6.59
C LYS A 69 -6.50 -4.74 -5.30
N TYR A 70 -7.05 -5.43 -4.31
CA TYR A 70 -7.26 -4.87 -2.97
C TYR A 70 -5.95 -4.48 -2.29
N ALA A 71 -4.92 -5.35 -2.37
CA ALA A 71 -3.60 -5.06 -1.81
C ALA A 71 -2.93 -3.85 -2.48
N GLN A 72 -3.03 -3.74 -3.81
CA GLN A 72 -2.51 -2.59 -4.57
C GLN A 72 -3.20 -1.28 -4.18
N THR A 73 -4.53 -1.33 -4.00
CA THR A 73 -5.30 -0.14 -3.57
C THR A 73 -4.93 0.29 -2.15
N ALA A 74 -4.85 -0.67 -1.22
CA ALA A 74 -4.42 -0.41 0.15
C ALA A 74 -3.00 0.16 0.22
N TYR A 75 -2.09 -0.35 -0.61
CA TYR A 75 -0.72 0.16 -0.72
C TYR A 75 -0.71 1.62 -1.22
N LEU A 76 -1.46 1.95 -2.28
CA LEU A 76 -1.57 3.32 -2.78
C LEU A 76 -2.09 4.28 -1.71
N ILE A 77 -3.16 3.89 -1.00
CA ILE A 77 -3.71 4.67 0.12
C ILE A 77 -2.63 4.91 1.18
N GLY A 78 -1.86 3.87 1.54
CA GLY A 78 -0.76 4.00 2.48
C GLY A 78 0.32 4.98 2.02
N VAL A 79 0.69 4.95 0.74
CA VAL A 79 1.64 5.92 0.17
C VAL A 79 1.12 7.35 0.30
N VAL A 80 -0.17 7.60 0.03
CA VAL A 80 -0.80 8.92 0.22
C VAL A 80 -0.74 9.39 1.68
N PHE A 81 -1.05 8.53 2.65
CA PHE A 81 -0.90 8.89 4.07
C PHE A 81 0.54 9.23 4.47
N CYS A 82 1.53 8.50 3.95
CA CYS A 82 2.94 8.84 4.14
C CYS A 82 3.31 10.17 3.48
N GLN A 83 2.75 10.49 2.31
CA GLN A 83 2.95 11.77 1.64
C GLN A 83 2.38 12.93 2.45
N ILE A 84 1.21 12.77 3.06
CA ILE A 84 0.63 13.78 3.97
C ILE A 84 1.62 14.07 5.12
N ALA A 85 2.14 13.03 5.78
CA ALA A 85 3.13 13.19 6.85
C ALA A 85 4.43 13.86 6.35
N ASN A 86 4.93 13.44 5.19
CA ASN A 86 6.09 14.06 4.55
C ASN A 86 5.82 15.53 4.17
N GLY A 87 4.61 15.88 3.76
CA GLY A 87 4.21 17.25 3.47
C GLY A 87 4.32 18.15 4.71
N TYR A 88 3.90 17.65 5.87
CA TYR A 88 4.09 18.36 7.15
C TYR A 88 5.58 18.47 7.52
N ALA A 89 6.36 17.39 7.36
CA ALA A 89 7.80 17.39 7.62
C ALA A 89 8.56 18.41 6.75
N CYS A 90 8.35 18.37 5.43
CA CYS A 90 9.02 19.23 4.46
C CYS A 90 8.59 20.71 4.52
N LYS A 91 7.48 21.02 5.20
CA LYS A 91 7.03 22.40 5.41
C LYS A 91 8.09 23.22 6.16
N THR A 92 8.85 22.61 7.06
CA THR A 92 9.80 23.30 7.93
C THR A 92 11.20 22.72 7.78
N ARG A 93 12.19 23.55 7.44
CA ARG A 93 13.59 23.10 7.25
C ARG A 93 14.38 23.01 8.56
N LYS A 94 14.15 23.97 9.46
CA LYS A 94 14.87 24.10 10.75
C LYS A 94 13.90 24.09 11.93
N THR A 95 12.87 24.94 11.90
CA THR A 95 11.90 25.10 12.99
C THR A 95 11.02 23.86 13.18
N SER A 96 10.55 23.62 14.40
CA SER A 96 9.62 22.50 14.65
C SER A 96 8.26 22.81 14.04
N VAL A 97 7.59 21.79 13.50
CA VAL A 97 6.23 21.93 12.98
C VAL A 97 5.27 22.43 14.07
N MET A 98 5.46 21.98 15.32
CA MET A 98 4.62 22.36 16.45
C MET A 98 4.75 23.84 16.82
N SER A 99 5.95 24.41 16.66
CA SER A 99 6.23 25.80 17.03
C SER A 99 5.86 26.80 15.92
N GLN A 100 5.86 26.37 14.66
CA GLN A 100 5.66 27.27 13.52
C GLN A 100 4.17 27.56 13.22
N GLY A 101 3.28 26.63 13.58
CA GLY A 101 1.86 26.72 13.25
C GLY A 101 1.56 26.49 11.75
N THR A 102 0.31 26.16 11.42
CA THR A 102 -0.10 25.84 10.05
C THR A 102 -1.11 26.85 9.51
N SER A 103 -0.64 28.02 9.08
CA SER A 103 -1.50 29.07 8.49
C SER A 103 -1.62 29.02 6.96
N ASN A 104 -0.81 28.19 6.29
CA ASN A 104 -0.80 28.13 4.83
C ASN A 104 -2.06 27.42 4.29
N ILE A 105 -3.01 28.19 3.75
CA ILE A 105 -4.28 27.70 3.19
C ILE A 105 -4.03 26.79 1.98
N PHE A 106 -3.11 27.16 1.08
CA PHE A 106 -2.81 26.37 -0.12
C PHE A 106 -2.28 24.97 0.22
N PHE A 107 -1.50 24.87 1.30
CA PHE A 107 -1.04 23.57 1.81
C PHE A 107 -2.20 22.68 2.28
N HIS A 108 -3.15 23.22 3.05
CA HIS A 108 -4.32 22.44 3.48
C HIS A 108 -5.25 22.10 2.31
N PHE A 109 -5.34 22.98 1.31
CA PHE A 109 -6.04 22.69 0.07
C PHE A 109 -5.40 21.50 -0.65
N ALA A 110 -4.08 21.49 -0.84
CA ALA A 110 -3.35 20.38 -1.45
C ALA A 110 -3.60 19.05 -0.71
N LEU A 111 -3.48 19.04 0.63
CA LEU A 111 -3.76 17.86 1.44
C LEU A 111 -5.22 17.38 1.30
N THR A 112 -6.17 18.31 1.29
CA THR A 112 -7.59 17.98 1.13
C THR A 112 -7.86 17.40 -0.25
N THR A 113 -7.26 17.97 -1.30
CA THR A 113 -7.41 17.46 -2.67
C THR A 113 -6.78 16.08 -2.84
N GLU A 114 -5.69 15.78 -2.14
CA GLU A 114 -5.04 14.47 -2.17
C GLU A 114 -5.94 13.38 -1.55
N ILE A 115 -6.51 13.68 -0.38
CA ILE A 115 -7.47 12.79 0.31
C ILE A 115 -8.73 12.61 -0.55
N LEU A 116 -9.24 13.69 -1.15
CA LEU A 116 -10.42 13.62 -2.00
C LEU A 116 -10.15 12.81 -3.28
N LEU A 117 -8.97 12.94 -3.88
CA LEU A 117 -8.59 12.19 -5.07
C LEU A 117 -8.50 10.69 -4.77
N ILE A 118 -7.90 10.28 -3.65
CA ILE A 118 -7.83 8.85 -3.32
C ILE A 118 -9.22 8.27 -2.98
N LEU A 119 -10.10 9.05 -2.35
CA LEU A 119 -11.49 8.65 -2.11
C LEU A 119 -12.27 8.50 -3.42
N LEU A 120 -12.09 9.43 -4.36
CA LEU A 120 -12.69 9.32 -5.69
C LEU A 120 -12.16 8.10 -6.44
N LEU A 121 -10.85 7.85 -6.44
CA LEU A 121 -10.27 6.68 -7.12
C LEU A 121 -10.75 5.35 -6.52
N ALA A 122 -10.91 5.27 -5.20
CA ALA A 122 -11.31 4.04 -4.52
C ALA A 122 -12.82 3.76 -4.60
N TYR A 123 -13.67 4.79 -4.47
CA TYR A 123 -15.12 4.62 -4.30
C TYR A 123 -15.96 5.09 -5.50
N PHE A 124 -15.40 5.86 -6.43
CA PHE A 124 -16.14 6.25 -7.64
C PHE A 124 -16.04 5.13 -8.69
N GLU A 125 -17.17 4.46 -8.94
CA GLU A 125 -17.28 3.26 -9.79
C GLU A 125 -16.62 3.36 -11.18
N PRO A 126 -16.78 4.45 -11.97
CA PRO A 126 -16.16 4.51 -13.29
C PRO A 126 -14.62 4.64 -13.23
N LEU A 127 -14.08 5.32 -12.21
CA LEU A 127 -12.62 5.44 -12.03
C LEU A 127 -12.02 4.16 -11.45
N SER A 128 -12.67 3.59 -10.44
CA SER A 128 -12.22 2.35 -9.80
C SER A 128 -12.22 1.16 -10.79
N THR A 129 -13.21 1.07 -11.68
CA THR A 129 -13.24 0.03 -12.73
C THR A 129 -12.14 0.25 -13.77
N SER A 130 -11.91 1.50 -14.19
CA SER A 130 -10.94 1.83 -15.24
C SER A 130 -9.49 1.63 -14.79
N PHE A 131 -9.16 2.04 -13.57
CA PHE A 131 -7.81 1.91 -13.01
C PHE A 131 -7.59 0.61 -12.22
N GLY A 132 -8.65 -0.16 -11.98
CA GLY A 132 -8.57 -1.43 -11.26
C GLY A 132 -8.49 -1.29 -9.73
N PHE A 133 -8.86 -0.13 -9.18
CA PHE A 133 -8.94 0.06 -7.73
C PHE A 133 -10.12 -0.72 -7.12
N ARG A 134 -10.04 -0.94 -5.82
CA ARG A 134 -11.02 -1.70 -5.04
C ARG A 134 -11.38 -1.01 -3.73
N ASP A 135 -12.63 -1.21 -3.32
CA ASP A 135 -13.23 -0.65 -2.12
C ASP A 135 -12.65 -1.27 -0.84
N THR A 136 -11.66 -0.59 -0.27
CA THR A 136 -10.93 -1.14 0.88
C THR A 136 -11.72 -0.90 2.16
N ILE A 137 -11.83 -1.93 3.02
CA ILE A 137 -12.45 -1.78 4.35
C ILE A 137 -11.65 -0.83 5.23
N PHE A 138 -12.33 -0.12 6.15
CA PHE A 138 -11.72 0.89 7.01
C PHE A 138 -10.45 0.41 7.74
N MET A 139 -10.43 -0.84 8.22
CA MET A 139 -9.27 -1.40 8.90
C MET A 139 -8.04 -1.54 7.98
N HIS A 140 -8.23 -1.74 6.68
CA HIS A 140 -7.14 -1.77 5.70
C HIS A 140 -6.92 -0.39 5.04
N PHE A 141 -7.86 0.55 5.21
CA PHE A 141 -7.87 1.89 4.61
C PHE A 141 -6.86 2.88 5.22
N GLY A 142 -5.83 2.41 5.94
CA GLY A 142 -4.76 3.27 6.45
C GLY A 142 -4.26 2.98 7.86
N MET A 143 -4.96 2.14 8.63
CA MET A 143 -4.45 1.65 9.92
C MET A 143 -3.03 1.06 9.84
N PRO A 144 -2.66 0.22 8.85
CA PRO A 144 -1.29 -0.29 8.77
C PRO A 144 -0.26 0.83 8.53
N THR A 145 -0.68 1.98 8.01
CA THR A 145 0.20 3.10 7.66
C THR A 145 0.47 4.03 8.84
N ILE A 146 -0.43 4.12 9.82
CA ILE A 146 -0.28 4.95 11.02
C ILE A 146 1.10 4.83 11.71
N PRO A 147 1.64 3.63 11.98
CA PRO A 147 2.97 3.53 12.59
C PRO A 147 4.07 4.13 11.71
N PHE A 148 3.97 3.99 10.38
CA PHE A 148 4.95 4.53 9.44
C PHE A 148 4.89 6.06 9.37
N THR A 149 3.69 6.65 9.36
CA THR A 149 3.55 8.12 9.38
C THR A 149 4.11 8.73 10.66
N ILE A 150 3.91 8.07 11.80
CA ILE A 150 4.49 8.49 13.07
C ILE A 150 6.02 8.42 13.03
N ILE A 151 6.60 7.32 12.52
CA ILE A 151 8.06 7.16 12.39
C ILE A 151 8.64 8.29 11.52
N ILE A 152 8.01 8.60 10.39
CA ILE A 152 8.42 9.69 9.50
C ILE A 152 8.50 11.02 10.26
N LEU A 153 7.45 11.36 11.01
CA LEU A 153 7.40 12.61 11.78
C LEU A 153 8.45 12.64 12.89
N ILE A 154 8.67 11.52 13.59
CA ILE A 154 9.69 11.40 14.64
C ILE A 154 11.09 11.59 14.05
N VAL A 155 11.41 10.91 12.95
CA VAL A 155 12.72 11.00 12.30
C VAL A 155 12.99 12.44 11.84
N ASP A 156 11.99 13.10 11.24
CA ASP A 156 12.15 14.47 10.78
C ASP A 156 12.27 15.49 11.92
N GLU A 157 11.45 15.40 12.97
CA GLU A 157 11.60 16.28 14.14
C GLU A 157 12.92 16.04 14.88
N THR A 158 13.37 14.78 14.94
CA THR A 158 14.70 14.43 15.51
C THR A 158 15.83 15.04 14.68
N ARG A 159 15.76 14.94 13.34
CA ARG A 159 16.71 15.62 12.43
C ARG A 159 16.74 17.13 12.70
N LYS A 160 15.57 17.76 12.78
CA LYS A 160 15.46 19.21 13.03
C LYS A 160 15.94 19.60 14.42
N TYR A 161 15.76 18.74 15.42
CA TYR A 161 16.31 18.93 16.76
C TYR A 161 17.84 18.95 16.75
N TYR A 162 18.48 17.95 16.12
CA TYR A 162 19.95 17.92 16.00
C TYR A 162 20.50 19.14 15.24
N VAL A 163 19.83 19.59 14.18
CA VAL A 163 20.22 20.81 13.44
C VAL A 163 20.19 22.07 14.32
N ARG A 164 19.28 22.14 15.31
CA ARG A 164 19.17 23.29 16.22
C ARG A 164 20.14 23.21 17.40
N SER A 165 20.41 22.01 17.90
CA SER A 165 21.21 21.81 19.12
C SER A 165 22.70 21.70 18.87
N LEU A 166 23.14 21.34 17.65
CA LEU A 166 24.56 21.18 17.36
C LEU A 166 25.24 22.55 17.19
N PRO A 167 26.31 22.83 17.97
CA PRO A 167 27.07 24.08 17.85
C PRO A 167 27.81 24.15 16.51
N SER A 168 28.05 25.37 16.05
CA SER A 168 28.94 25.64 14.91
C SER A 168 30.35 25.19 15.25
N ASP A 169 31.08 24.72 14.24
CA ASP A 169 32.49 24.36 14.39
C ASP A 169 33.34 25.60 14.72
N GLU A 170 34.51 25.42 15.33
CA GLU A 170 35.43 26.49 15.75
C GLU A 170 35.82 27.43 14.61
N ASN A 171 35.75 26.92 13.38
CA ASN A 171 36.02 27.63 12.12
C ASN A 171 34.86 28.50 11.62
N GLY A 172 33.79 28.67 12.40
CA GLY A 172 32.57 29.39 12.01
C GLY A 172 31.72 28.66 10.96
N LYS A 173 32.09 27.43 10.59
CA LYS A 173 31.36 26.60 9.62
C LYS A 173 30.23 25.86 10.33
N PRO A 174 29.06 25.68 9.70
CA PRO A 174 28.02 24.83 10.26
C PRO A 174 28.52 23.39 10.38
N HIS A 175 28.12 22.72 11.46
CA HIS A 175 28.46 21.32 11.72
C HIS A 175 28.17 20.44 10.49
N TRP A 176 28.97 19.39 10.28
CA TRP A 176 28.86 18.52 9.11
C TRP A 176 27.45 17.92 8.97
N PHE A 177 26.81 17.57 10.09
CA PHE A 177 25.44 17.06 10.10
C PHE A 177 24.46 18.10 9.57
N THR A 178 24.59 19.35 9.98
CA THR A 178 23.78 20.46 9.45
C THR A 178 24.04 20.68 7.97
N ARG A 179 25.26 20.45 7.47
CA ARG A 179 25.53 20.54 6.03
C ARG A 179 24.91 19.40 5.22
N ALA A 180 24.88 18.19 5.78
CA ALA A 180 24.33 17.02 5.11
C ALA A 180 22.79 16.93 5.25
N ALA A 181 22.24 17.38 6.37
CA ALA A 181 20.85 17.19 6.76
C ALA A 181 19.94 18.37 6.40
N LEU A 182 20.48 19.46 5.88
CA LEU A 182 19.75 20.69 5.59
C LEU A 182 19.57 20.85 4.08
N TRP A 183 18.63 20.10 3.52
CA TRP A 183 18.20 20.19 2.13
C TRP A 183 16.89 20.99 1.98
#